data_AF-A0A1U8KUG5-F1
#
_entry.id   AF-A0A1U8KUG5-F1
#
_cell.length_a   1.000
_cell.length_b   1.000
_cell.length_c   1.000
_cell.angle_alpha   90.00
_cell.angle_beta   90.00
_cell.angle_gamma   90.00
#
_symmetry.space_group_name_H-M   'P 1'
#
loop_
_entity.id
_entity.type
_entity.pdbx_description
1 polymer ?
#
loop_
_entity_poly.entity_id
_entity_poly.type
_entity_poly.pdbx_seq_one_letter_code
_entity_poly.pdbx_strand_id
1 'polypeptide(L)'
;MSEQWVTARIKQKGDRRCIPWKDLKDPILAHPDVGKRVDVLTLSIYGLVVFLKTLGHVDEAVTDLFDRLDKRVSPVPVILAKAFRSLNACRKAGKGKFIGCTQLLLTWFHSHFWKVDKVSYRVFSKSYSPIKEIVATPRRDNISEGKWMAIFQNLQEEDIKRRAPWLLSDEVLYRCGDFDWVPLLGIWGAVGYAPLLELRQYRLRQFVPATQGLAECEFSYKDDGCKKKVREMANTWNQTRRMKRLVVGPMTIPEYSEWRVKRINDNIPEPSLENSQSIEEHLRVVPTELEIIKQDFERKSAELEKKIEQMEEEKVGLRLDVDVQKLEADKLRKGKNKAEEELDSLKTDYKKLRLSIRTAGLGKTSEQWREEVREERNKSDW
;
A
#
# COMPACT_ATOMS: atom_id res chain seq x y z
N MET A 1 8.22 -13.75 -13.86
CA MET A 1 6.89 -13.48 -14.49
C MET A 1 6.94 -13.61 -16.03
N SER A 2 5.83 -13.89 -16.72
CA SER A 2 5.79 -13.83 -18.21
C SER A 2 5.83 -12.37 -18.69
N GLU A 3 6.96 -11.98 -19.28
CA GLU A 3 7.42 -10.61 -19.53
C GLU A 3 6.49 -9.71 -20.37
N GLN A 4 5.58 -10.27 -21.18
CA GLN A 4 4.85 -9.51 -22.21
C GLN A 4 3.82 -8.51 -21.66
N TRP A 5 3.15 -8.80 -20.55
CA TRP A 5 2.06 -7.92 -20.07
C TRP A 5 2.57 -6.72 -19.25
N VAL A 6 3.70 -6.86 -18.55
CA VAL A 6 4.36 -5.76 -17.82
C VAL A 6 5.06 -4.84 -18.83
N THR A 7 5.80 -5.41 -19.78
CA THR A 7 6.50 -4.65 -20.82
C THR A 7 5.55 -3.85 -21.70
N ALA A 8 4.37 -4.39 -22.03
CA ALA A 8 3.33 -3.65 -22.77
C ALA A 8 2.80 -2.40 -22.07
N ARG A 9 3.04 -2.24 -20.75
CA ARG A 9 2.58 -1.09 -19.95
C ARG A 9 3.67 -0.06 -19.71
N ILE A 10 4.89 -0.31 -20.19
CA ILE A 10 6.00 0.64 -20.08
C ILE A 10 5.74 1.79 -21.04
N LYS A 11 5.71 3.01 -20.48
CA LYS A 11 5.56 4.26 -21.24
C LYS A 11 6.81 5.12 -21.06
N GLN A 12 7.10 5.94 -22.06
CA GLN A 12 8.17 6.94 -21.97
C GLN A 12 7.70 8.14 -21.15
N LYS A 13 8.51 8.57 -20.18
CA LYS A 13 8.31 9.77 -19.37
C LYS A 13 9.64 10.52 -19.23
N GLY A 14 9.81 11.54 -20.07
CA GLY A 14 11.12 12.19 -20.26
C GLY A 14 12.15 11.19 -20.79
N ASP A 15 13.34 11.15 -20.19
CA ASP A 15 14.44 10.25 -20.59
C ASP A 15 14.29 8.81 -20.05
N ARG A 16 13.13 8.45 -19.46
CA ARG A 16 12.97 7.18 -18.76
C ARG A 16 11.76 6.40 -19.25
N ARG A 17 11.87 5.09 -19.14
CA ARG A 17 10.81 4.13 -19.34
C ARG A 17 10.23 3.74 -17.99
N CYS A 18 8.93 3.90 -17.81
CA CYS A 18 8.27 3.63 -16.53
C CYS A 18 6.82 3.19 -16.71
N ILE A 19 6.29 2.53 -15.69
CA ILE A 19 4.91 2.07 -15.64
C ILE A 19 4.13 2.98 -14.68
N PRO A 20 3.10 3.70 -15.14
CA PRO A 20 2.25 4.49 -14.26
C PRO A 20 1.51 3.62 -13.25
N TRP A 21 1.44 4.04 -11.99
CA TRP A 21 0.69 3.33 -10.94
C TRP A 21 -0.77 3.10 -11.31
N LYS A 22 -1.40 4.04 -12.02
CA LYS A 22 -2.79 3.92 -12.50
C LYS A 22 -2.98 2.64 -13.34
N ASP A 23 -1.98 2.28 -14.13
CA ASP A 23 -2.02 1.13 -15.04
C ASP A 23 -1.77 -0.21 -14.31
N LEU A 24 -1.33 -0.15 -13.05
CA LEU A 24 -1.08 -1.32 -12.18
C LEU A 24 -2.24 -1.59 -11.21
N LYS A 25 -3.15 -0.63 -10.98
CA LYS A 25 -4.29 -0.79 -10.07
C LYS A 25 -5.28 -1.88 -10.51
N ASP A 26 -5.73 -1.80 -11.75
CA ASP A 26 -6.77 -2.72 -12.24
C ASP A 26 -6.27 -4.17 -12.26
N PRO A 27 -5.03 -4.47 -12.70
CA PRO A 27 -4.47 -5.82 -12.58
C PRO A 27 -4.41 -6.35 -11.14
N ILE A 28 -4.12 -5.51 -10.15
CA ILE A 28 -4.09 -5.96 -8.74
C ILE A 28 -5.48 -6.41 -8.27
N LEU A 29 -6.54 -5.74 -8.72
CA LEU A 29 -7.90 -6.00 -8.27
C LEU A 29 -8.63 -7.07 -9.09
N ALA A 30 -8.45 -7.06 -10.42
CA ALA A 30 -9.30 -7.79 -11.36
C ALA A 30 -8.61 -8.99 -12.04
N HIS A 31 -7.30 -9.18 -11.90
CA HIS A 31 -6.60 -10.26 -12.62
C HIS A 31 -7.09 -11.65 -12.17
N PRO A 32 -7.45 -12.60 -13.05
CA PRO A 32 -8.06 -13.88 -12.62
C PRO A 32 -7.14 -14.76 -11.75
N ASP A 33 -5.83 -14.68 -11.98
CA ASP A 33 -4.79 -15.37 -11.21
C ASP A 33 -4.36 -14.55 -9.97
N VAL A 34 -4.51 -15.13 -8.78
CA VAL A 34 -4.14 -14.52 -7.49
C VAL A 34 -2.63 -14.33 -7.35
N GLY A 35 -1.81 -15.24 -7.86
CA GLY A 35 -0.36 -15.13 -7.82
C GLY A 35 0.11 -13.89 -8.58
N LYS A 36 -0.44 -13.69 -9.79
CA LYS A 36 -0.16 -12.48 -10.58
C LYS A 36 -0.60 -11.20 -9.88
N ARG A 37 -1.73 -11.20 -9.14
CA ARG A 37 -2.12 -10.03 -8.32
C ARG A 37 -1.06 -9.70 -7.27
N VAL A 38 -0.56 -10.73 -6.58
CA VAL A 38 0.51 -10.59 -5.58
C VAL A 38 1.79 -10.09 -6.24
N ASP A 39 2.15 -10.58 -7.42
CA ASP A 39 3.34 -10.11 -8.14
C ASP A 39 3.24 -8.63 -8.52
N VAL A 40 2.10 -8.19 -9.07
CA VAL A 40 1.86 -6.78 -9.43
C VAL A 40 1.93 -5.89 -8.18
N LEU A 41 1.30 -6.32 -7.09
CA LEU A 41 1.34 -5.61 -5.81
C LEU A 41 2.78 -5.52 -5.28
N THR A 42 3.53 -6.62 -5.34
CA THR A 42 4.92 -6.67 -4.87
C THR A 42 5.81 -5.77 -5.70
N LEU A 43 5.71 -5.83 -7.03
CA LEU A 43 6.40 -4.92 -7.95
C LEU A 43 6.08 -3.45 -7.63
N SER A 44 4.81 -3.16 -7.34
CA SER A 44 4.37 -1.81 -6.98
C SER A 44 4.99 -1.33 -5.67
N ILE A 45 5.11 -2.20 -4.66
CA ILE A 45 5.84 -1.89 -3.42
C ILE A 45 7.31 -1.59 -3.73
N TYR A 46 7.96 -2.41 -4.55
CA TYR A 46 9.36 -2.18 -4.93
C TYR A 46 9.53 -0.85 -5.68
N GLY A 47 8.67 -0.54 -6.65
CA GLY A 47 8.81 0.66 -7.47
C GLY A 47 8.37 1.96 -6.80
N LEU A 48 7.31 1.92 -6.00
CA LEU A 48 6.68 3.11 -5.42
C LEU A 48 7.13 3.40 -3.99
N VAL A 49 7.65 2.40 -3.27
CA VAL A 49 8.04 2.54 -1.86
C VAL A 49 9.54 2.32 -1.69
N VAL A 50 10.08 1.21 -2.18
CA VAL A 50 11.48 0.82 -1.90
C VAL A 50 12.46 1.60 -2.76
N PHE A 51 12.19 1.67 -4.06
CA PHE A 51 13.03 2.28 -5.09
C PHE A 51 12.29 3.42 -5.78
N LEU A 52 11.59 4.25 -4.99
CA LEU A 52 10.91 5.41 -5.55
C LEU A 52 11.91 6.35 -6.21
N LYS A 53 11.74 6.54 -7.51
CA LYS A 53 12.55 7.48 -8.31
C LYS A 53 11.68 8.59 -8.92
N THR A 54 10.46 8.26 -9.30
CA THR A 54 9.48 9.20 -9.84
C THR A 54 8.12 8.89 -9.22
N LEU A 55 7.46 9.93 -8.71
CA LEU A 55 6.20 9.80 -8.00
C LEU A 55 5.14 9.09 -8.85
N GLY A 56 4.50 8.06 -8.28
CA GLY A 56 3.42 7.32 -8.93
C GLY A 56 3.83 6.53 -10.17
N HIS A 57 5.13 6.29 -10.38
CA HIS A 57 5.65 5.54 -11.52
C HIS A 57 6.67 4.51 -11.05
N VAL A 58 6.58 3.29 -11.58
CA VAL A 58 7.56 2.22 -11.39
C VAL A 58 8.60 2.33 -12.51
N ASP A 59 9.87 2.54 -12.16
CA ASP A 59 10.98 2.63 -13.12
C ASP A 59 11.26 1.24 -13.72
N GLU A 60 11.56 1.16 -15.01
CA GLU A 60 11.89 -0.10 -15.69
C GLU A 60 13.06 -0.84 -15.03
N ALA A 61 14.05 -0.12 -14.49
CA ALA A 61 15.16 -0.78 -13.81
C ALA A 61 14.69 -1.53 -12.53
N VAL A 62 13.54 -1.15 -11.96
CA VAL A 62 12.91 -1.88 -10.85
C VAL A 62 12.18 -3.13 -11.33
N THR A 63 11.57 -3.12 -12.54
CA THR A 63 11.01 -4.34 -13.12
C THR A 63 12.10 -5.37 -13.38
N ASP A 64 13.24 -4.94 -13.93
CA ASP A 64 14.40 -5.81 -14.16
C ASP A 64 14.95 -6.41 -12.87
N LEU A 65 15.00 -5.61 -11.79
CA LEU A 65 15.38 -6.11 -10.48
C LEU A 65 14.37 -7.14 -9.97
N PHE A 66 13.08 -6.85 -10.11
CA PHE A 66 12.01 -7.71 -9.61
C PHE A 66 12.04 -9.09 -10.28
N ASP A 67 12.27 -9.17 -11.59
CA ASP A 67 12.44 -10.46 -12.30
C ASP A 67 13.67 -11.25 -11.83
N ARG A 68 14.68 -10.58 -11.25
CA ARG A 68 15.83 -11.26 -10.62
C ARG A 68 15.53 -11.77 -9.22
N LEU A 69 14.54 -11.20 -8.50
CA LEU A 69 14.15 -11.68 -7.18
C LEU A 69 13.56 -13.09 -7.24
N ASP A 70 12.79 -13.39 -8.30
CA ASP A 70 12.30 -14.75 -8.59
C ASP A 70 13.46 -15.77 -8.70
N LYS A 71 14.65 -15.30 -9.10
CA LYS A 71 15.88 -16.10 -9.23
C LYS A 71 16.69 -16.15 -7.94
N ARG A 72 16.06 -15.90 -6.78
CA ARG A 72 16.66 -15.91 -5.43
C ARG A 72 17.77 -14.88 -5.22
N VAL A 73 17.81 -13.81 -6.02
CA VAL A 73 18.71 -12.69 -5.76
C VAL A 73 18.20 -11.90 -4.57
N SER A 74 19.08 -11.64 -3.59
CA SER A 74 18.71 -10.85 -2.41
C SER A 74 18.53 -9.37 -2.80
N PRO A 75 17.41 -8.73 -2.42
CA PRO A 75 17.21 -7.30 -2.63
C PRO A 75 18.04 -6.44 -1.67
N VAL A 76 18.56 -7.02 -0.58
CA VAL A 76 19.20 -6.29 0.52
C VAL A 76 20.38 -5.41 0.08
N PRO A 77 21.38 -5.92 -0.68
CA PRO A 77 22.50 -5.09 -1.14
C PRO A 77 22.02 -3.91 -2.00
N VAL A 78 20.96 -4.11 -2.80
CA VAL A 78 20.42 -3.11 -3.72
C VAL A 78 19.69 -2.00 -2.96
N ILE A 79 18.91 -2.37 -1.94
CA ILE A 79 18.22 -1.43 -1.03
C ILE A 79 19.26 -0.61 -0.25
N LEU A 80 20.27 -1.26 0.31
CA LEU A 80 21.35 -0.59 1.04
C LEU A 80 22.15 0.36 0.14
N ALA A 81 22.51 -0.08 -1.08
CA ALA A 81 23.19 0.77 -2.04
C ALA A 81 22.38 2.04 -2.33
N LYS A 82 21.07 1.89 -2.54
CA LYS A 82 20.18 3.03 -2.78
C LYS A 82 20.13 3.98 -1.58
N ALA A 83 19.99 3.45 -0.37
CA ALA A 83 19.92 4.24 0.85
C ALA A 83 21.22 5.02 1.10
N PHE A 84 22.38 4.34 1.07
CA PHE A 84 23.67 4.98 1.32
C PHE A 84 24.01 6.05 0.28
N ARG A 85 23.78 5.78 -1.01
CA ARG A 85 23.99 6.81 -2.04
C ARG A 85 23.12 8.03 -1.83
N SER A 86 21.86 7.85 -1.44
CA SER A 86 21.00 8.99 -1.18
C SER A 86 21.44 9.79 0.05
N LEU A 87 21.84 9.11 1.13
CA LEU A 87 22.35 9.77 2.33
C LEU A 87 23.66 10.50 2.05
N ASN A 88 24.57 9.89 1.30
CA ASN A 88 25.82 10.53 0.85
C ASN A 88 25.54 11.77 0.01
N ALA A 89 24.56 11.72 -0.90
CA ALA A 89 24.17 12.87 -1.72
C ALA A 89 23.61 14.02 -0.86
N CYS A 90 22.68 13.73 0.06
CA CYS A 90 22.16 14.71 1.02
C CYS A 90 23.28 15.33 1.85
N ARG A 91 24.22 14.50 2.32
CA ARG A 91 25.35 14.92 3.14
C ARG A 91 26.31 15.82 2.37
N LYS A 92 26.73 15.43 1.16
CA LYS A 92 27.60 16.23 0.27
C LYS A 92 26.98 17.58 -0.08
N ALA A 93 25.67 17.61 -0.34
CA ALA A 93 24.97 18.83 -0.73
C ALA A 93 24.58 19.73 0.46
N GLY A 94 24.61 19.21 1.69
CA GLY A 94 24.04 19.86 2.87
C GLY A 94 22.52 20.05 2.83
N LYS A 95 21.85 19.64 1.74
CA LYS A 95 20.43 19.80 1.47
C LYS A 95 19.92 18.65 0.60
N GLY A 96 18.60 18.57 0.46
CA GLY A 96 17.93 17.64 -0.45
C GLY A 96 17.16 16.55 0.27
N LYS A 97 16.38 15.80 -0.52
CA LYS A 97 15.45 14.80 -0.02
C LYS A 97 16.06 13.41 -0.09
N PHE A 98 15.89 12.61 0.97
CA PHE A 98 16.22 11.19 0.92
C PHE A 98 15.36 10.47 -0.14
N ILE A 99 16.03 9.76 -1.03
CA ILE A 99 15.44 8.97 -2.11
C ILE A 99 15.77 7.50 -1.82
N GLY A 100 14.81 6.78 -1.27
CA GLY A 100 14.90 5.37 -0.89
C GLY A 100 13.68 4.97 -0.07
N CYS A 101 13.75 3.83 0.60
CA CYS A 101 12.66 3.35 1.45
C CYS A 101 12.65 4.07 2.81
N THR A 102 11.94 5.20 2.90
CA THR A 102 11.81 5.97 4.14
C THR A 102 11.22 5.15 5.28
N GLN A 103 10.32 4.20 4.98
CA GLN A 103 9.71 3.31 5.97
C GLN A 103 10.75 2.39 6.64
N LEU A 104 11.72 1.87 5.88
CA LEU A 104 12.82 1.08 6.43
C LEU A 104 13.78 1.95 7.24
N LEU A 105 14.06 3.18 6.79
CA LEU A 105 14.89 4.12 7.54
C LEU A 105 14.22 4.52 8.86
N LEU A 106 12.91 4.79 8.83
CA LEU A 106 12.10 5.09 10.02
C LEU A 106 12.04 3.90 10.98
N THR A 107 11.90 2.69 10.44
CA THR A 107 11.98 1.44 11.21
C THR A 107 13.32 1.31 11.93
N TRP A 108 14.43 1.55 11.22
CA TRP A 108 15.77 1.56 11.81
C TRP A 108 15.89 2.65 12.87
N PHE A 109 15.38 3.84 12.60
CA PHE A 109 15.42 4.98 13.52
C PHE A 109 14.72 4.67 14.84
N HIS A 110 13.47 4.18 14.79
CA HIS A 110 12.72 3.84 16.01
C HIS A 110 13.38 2.75 16.84
N SER A 111 14.01 1.76 16.21
CA SER A 111 14.63 0.66 16.94
C SER A 111 15.92 1.02 17.67
N HIS A 112 16.55 2.14 17.30
CA HIS A 112 17.82 2.58 17.89
C HIS A 112 17.65 3.76 18.84
N PHE A 113 16.72 4.69 18.58
CA PHE A 113 16.62 5.94 19.34
C PHE A 113 15.63 5.89 20.52
N TRP A 114 14.67 4.96 20.53
CA TRP A 114 13.76 4.80 21.68
C TRP A 114 14.14 3.54 22.44
N LYS A 115 14.79 3.72 23.59
CA LYS A 115 14.90 2.68 24.60
C LYS A 115 13.50 2.25 25.03
N VAL A 116 13.01 1.17 24.44
CA VAL A 116 11.85 0.44 24.97
C VAL A 116 12.40 -0.57 25.96
N ASP A 117 12.01 -0.45 27.22
CA ASP A 117 12.54 -1.23 28.36
C ASP A 117 12.38 -2.75 28.20
N LYS A 118 11.53 -3.22 27.29
CA LYS A 118 11.22 -4.64 27.09
C LYS A 118 11.02 -5.06 25.63
N VAL A 119 11.95 -4.75 24.72
CA VAL A 119 11.94 -5.44 23.42
C VAL A 119 12.61 -6.80 23.58
N SER A 120 11.82 -7.87 23.56
CA SER A 120 12.35 -9.23 23.46
C SER A 120 13.09 -9.38 22.13
N TYR A 121 14.36 -9.77 22.16
CA TYR A 121 15.13 -10.07 20.96
C TYR A 121 14.54 -11.33 20.31
N ARG A 122 13.65 -11.17 19.32
CA ARG A 122 12.98 -12.28 18.64
C ARG A 122 13.38 -12.31 17.17
N VAL A 123 13.65 -13.51 16.68
CA VAL A 123 13.86 -13.76 15.24
C VAL A 123 12.51 -13.72 14.54
N PHE A 124 12.49 -13.23 13.30
CA PHE A 124 11.34 -13.37 12.43
C PHE A 124 10.85 -14.83 12.40
N SER A 125 9.54 -15.01 12.59
CA SER A 125 8.88 -16.31 12.56
C SER A 125 7.51 -16.17 11.90
N LYS A 126 6.82 -17.30 11.66
CA LYS A 126 5.44 -17.26 11.17
C LYS A 126 4.49 -16.48 12.10
N SER A 127 4.75 -16.50 13.40
CA SER A 127 3.91 -15.84 14.42
C SER A 127 4.43 -14.47 14.86
N TYR A 128 5.64 -14.08 14.45
CA TYR A 128 6.27 -12.83 14.87
C TYR A 128 6.97 -12.13 13.70
N SER A 129 6.57 -10.88 13.45
CA SER A 129 7.20 -10.02 12.45
C SER A 129 7.65 -8.72 13.11
N PRO A 130 8.96 -8.37 13.05
CA PRO A 130 9.45 -7.09 13.53
C PRO A 130 8.69 -5.90 12.93
N ILE A 131 8.31 -5.99 11.65
CA ILE A 131 7.53 -4.93 10.98
C ILE A 131 6.16 -4.77 11.64
N LYS A 132 5.47 -5.87 11.98
CA LYS A 132 4.18 -5.80 12.68
C LYS A 132 4.33 -5.16 14.06
N GLU A 133 5.38 -5.51 14.80
CA GLU A 133 5.65 -4.89 16.10
C GLU A 133 5.96 -3.39 15.98
N ILE A 134 6.76 -3.00 15.01
CA ILE A 134 7.11 -1.59 14.76
C ILE A 134 5.88 -0.77 14.34
N VAL A 135 4.95 -1.37 13.58
CA VAL A 135 3.68 -0.72 13.22
C VAL A 135 2.76 -0.61 14.43
N ALA A 136 2.74 -1.60 15.32
CA ALA A 136 1.92 -1.59 16.54
C ALA A 136 2.50 -0.72 17.68
N THR A 137 3.80 -0.43 17.64
CA THR A 137 4.48 0.36 18.66
C THR A 137 3.96 1.81 18.61
N PRO A 138 3.48 2.37 19.74
CA PRO A 138 3.02 3.75 19.78
C PRO A 138 4.12 4.69 19.31
N ARG A 139 3.86 5.38 18.20
CA ARG A 139 4.79 6.35 17.66
C ARG A 139 4.58 7.69 18.33
N ARG A 140 5.66 8.44 18.51
CA ARG A 140 5.59 9.84 18.91
C ARG A 140 5.42 10.72 17.68
N ASP A 141 4.35 10.48 16.92
CA ASP A 141 4.07 11.18 15.66
C ASP A 141 3.70 12.66 15.87
N ASN A 142 3.36 13.05 17.11
CA ASN A 142 2.97 14.42 17.49
C ASN A 142 4.14 15.30 17.96
N ILE A 143 5.38 14.92 17.68
CA ILE A 143 6.54 15.75 18.02
C ILE A 143 6.71 16.81 16.93
N SER A 144 6.66 18.08 17.30
CA SER A 144 6.94 19.19 16.39
C SER A 144 8.39 19.15 15.90
N GLU A 145 8.62 19.71 14.72
CA GLU A 145 9.96 19.81 14.12
C GLU A 145 10.99 20.44 15.06
N GLY A 146 10.66 21.58 15.68
CA GLY A 146 11.56 22.23 16.64
C GLY A 146 11.91 21.34 17.84
N LYS A 147 10.97 20.50 18.28
CA LYS A 147 11.24 19.52 19.35
C LYS A 147 12.10 18.37 18.87
N TRP A 148 11.95 17.91 17.62
CA TRP A 148 12.87 16.96 17.00
C TRP A 148 14.29 17.50 16.91
N MET A 149 14.44 18.75 16.48
CA MET A 149 15.73 19.44 16.41
C MET A 149 16.41 19.49 17.78
N ALA A 150 15.66 19.88 18.82
CA ALA A 150 16.16 19.89 20.19
C ALA A 150 16.58 18.49 20.67
N ILE A 151 15.81 17.45 20.35
CA ILE A 151 16.17 16.06 20.68
C ILE A 151 17.50 15.68 20.03
N PHE A 152 17.67 15.95 18.72
CA PHE A 152 18.89 15.57 18.01
C PHE A 152 20.13 16.34 18.46
N GLN A 153 19.99 17.62 18.81
CA GLN A 153 21.09 18.44 19.30
C GLN A 153 21.59 18.00 20.68
N ASN A 154 20.71 17.43 21.51
CA ASN A 154 21.04 17.04 22.88
C ASN A 154 21.26 15.52 23.05
N LEU A 155 21.20 14.77 21.96
CA LEU A 155 21.26 13.31 21.96
C LEU A 155 22.61 12.80 22.47
N GLN A 156 22.60 11.96 23.50
CA GLN A 156 23.81 11.34 24.05
C GLN A 156 24.03 9.92 23.50
N GLU A 157 25.22 9.36 23.70
CA GLU A 157 25.54 8.00 23.24
C GLU A 157 24.66 6.95 23.91
N GLU A 158 24.35 7.15 25.19
CA GLU A 158 23.49 6.32 26.01
C GLU A 158 22.03 6.33 25.58
N ASP A 159 21.58 7.35 24.84
CA ASP A 159 20.21 7.42 24.30
C ASP A 159 20.03 6.51 23.09
N ILE A 160 21.13 6.13 22.42
CA ILE A 160 21.11 5.29 21.24
C ILE A 160 21.37 3.82 21.62
N LYS A 161 20.34 3.00 21.49
CA LYS A 161 20.47 1.54 21.48
C LYS A 161 21.21 1.12 20.21
N ARG A 162 22.50 0.81 20.33
CA ARG A 162 23.38 0.45 19.20
C ARG A 162 22.93 -0.82 18.47
N ARG A 163 22.32 -1.79 19.14
CA ARG A 163 21.90 -3.07 18.53
C ARG A 163 20.39 -3.11 18.31
N ALA A 164 19.99 -3.33 17.07
CA ALA A 164 18.62 -3.66 16.72
C ALA A 164 18.16 -4.96 17.44
N PRO A 165 16.99 -4.98 18.10
CA PRO A 165 16.49 -6.14 18.85
C PRO A 165 16.39 -7.44 18.05
N TRP A 166 16.28 -7.39 16.73
CA TRP A 166 16.14 -8.57 15.87
C TRP A 166 17.46 -9.04 15.24
N LEU A 167 18.57 -8.31 15.43
CA LEU A 167 19.86 -8.67 14.84
C LEU A 167 20.58 -9.70 15.72
N LEU A 168 20.41 -10.99 15.41
CA LEU A 168 21.07 -12.11 16.11
C LEU A 168 22.34 -12.64 15.43
N SER A 169 22.80 -12.04 14.33
CA SER A 169 23.98 -12.56 13.65
C SER A 169 25.25 -12.34 14.48
N ASP A 170 26.01 -13.42 14.68
CA ASP A 170 27.33 -13.40 15.31
C ASP A 170 28.48 -13.21 14.29
N GLU A 171 28.13 -13.02 13.01
CA GLU A 171 29.08 -12.78 11.92
C GLU A 171 28.85 -11.44 11.24
N VAL A 172 29.94 -10.71 10.99
CA VAL A 172 29.91 -9.47 10.21
C VAL A 172 30.68 -9.68 8.93
N LEU A 173 29.99 -9.59 7.79
CA LEU A 173 30.65 -9.41 6.50
C LEU A 173 31.28 -8.03 6.50
N TYR A 174 32.59 -7.92 6.28
CA TYR A 174 33.29 -6.63 6.37
C TYR A 174 34.22 -6.32 5.21
N ARG A 175 34.63 -7.32 4.42
CA ARG A 175 35.60 -7.18 3.33
C ARG A 175 35.18 -8.05 2.13
N CYS A 176 35.41 -7.56 0.92
CA CYS A 176 35.20 -8.29 -0.33
C CYS A 176 36.43 -8.13 -1.23
N GLY A 177 37.08 -9.24 -1.57
CA GLY A 177 38.37 -9.21 -2.28
C GLY A 177 39.40 -8.37 -1.53
N ASP A 178 39.97 -7.40 -2.23
CA ASP A 178 40.97 -6.46 -1.68
C ASP A 178 40.34 -5.19 -1.07
N PHE A 179 39.02 -5.01 -1.17
CA PHE A 179 38.34 -3.85 -0.59
C PHE A 179 38.10 -4.05 0.90
N ASP A 180 38.60 -3.15 1.75
CA ASP A 180 38.33 -3.07 3.21
C ASP A 180 36.87 -2.74 3.59
N TRP A 181 35.98 -2.81 2.61
CA TRP A 181 34.55 -2.59 2.71
C TRP A 181 33.81 -3.53 1.76
N VAL A 182 32.49 -3.49 1.80
CA VAL A 182 31.59 -4.29 0.96
C VAL A 182 31.09 -3.42 -0.20
N PRO A 183 31.45 -3.70 -1.46
CA PRO A 183 30.92 -2.96 -2.62
C PRO A 183 29.47 -3.39 -2.88
N LEU A 184 28.54 -2.45 -2.80
CA LEU A 184 27.11 -2.69 -3.03
C LEU A 184 26.71 -2.18 -4.41
N LEU A 185 26.23 -3.09 -5.26
CA LEU A 185 25.68 -2.77 -6.58
C LEU A 185 24.18 -2.46 -6.45
N GLY A 186 23.81 -1.22 -6.76
CA GLY A 186 22.43 -0.74 -6.77
C GLY A 186 21.80 -0.77 -8.16
N ILE A 187 20.58 -0.27 -8.29
CA ILE A 187 19.86 -0.21 -9.57
C ILE A 187 20.40 0.92 -10.49
N TRP A 188 20.91 2.00 -9.90
CA TRP A 188 21.36 3.19 -10.65
C TRP A 188 22.85 3.51 -10.44
N GLY A 189 23.62 2.59 -9.89
CA GLY A 189 25.03 2.79 -9.54
C GLY A 189 25.43 2.03 -8.29
N ALA A 190 26.67 2.21 -7.85
CA ALA A 190 27.28 1.46 -6.77
C ALA A 190 27.76 2.37 -5.63
N VAL A 191 28.03 1.76 -4.47
CA VAL A 191 28.60 2.45 -3.30
C VAL A 191 29.35 1.45 -2.42
N GLY A 192 30.41 1.90 -1.76
CA GLY A 192 31.07 1.13 -0.70
C GLY A 192 30.32 1.22 0.62
N TYR A 193 30.04 0.08 1.25
CA TYR A 193 29.53 0.00 2.61
C TYR A 193 30.63 -0.52 3.53
N ALA A 194 31.01 0.25 4.54
CA ALA A 194 32.04 -0.13 5.51
C ALA A 194 31.41 -0.51 6.88
N PRO A 195 30.99 -1.79 7.07
CA PRO A 195 30.46 -2.32 8.33
C PRO A 195 31.32 -2.03 9.55
N LEU A 196 32.63 -1.93 9.37
CA LEU A 196 33.59 -1.68 10.44
C LEU A 196 33.41 -0.32 11.12
N LEU A 197 32.73 0.64 10.48
CA LEU A 197 32.41 1.93 11.10
C LEU A 197 31.42 1.81 12.26
N GLU A 198 30.62 0.74 12.29
CA GLU A 198 29.47 0.56 13.18
C GLU A 198 29.48 -0.81 13.89
N LEU A 199 30.66 -1.31 14.27
CA LEU A 199 30.85 -2.60 14.95
C LEU A 199 30.07 -2.69 16.27
N ARG A 200 29.81 -1.56 16.93
CA ARG A 200 28.96 -1.48 18.13
C ARG A 200 27.56 -2.04 17.90
N GLN A 201 27.04 -1.96 16.67
CA GLN A 201 25.73 -2.53 16.32
C GLN A 201 25.72 -4.07 16.43
N TYR A 202 26.89 -4.69 16.29
CA TYR A 202 27.10 -6.13 16.39
C TYR A 202 27.64 -6.57 17.77
N ARG A 203 27.74 -5.64 18.75
CA ARG A 203 28.42 -5.85 20.04
C ARG A 203 29.89 -6.28 19.89
N LEU A 204 30.53 -5.78 18.85
CA LEU A 204 31.96 -5.93 18.64
C LEU A 204 32.68 -4.68 19.10
N ARG A 205 33.91 -4.86 19.58
CA ARG A 205 34.77 -3.76 19.98
C ARG A 205 35.01 -2.84 18.78
N GLN A 206 34.75 -1.55 18.99
CA GLN A 206 34.93 -0.53 17.98
C GLN A 206 36.38 -0.05 17.96
N PHE A 207 36.98 -0.10 16.77
CA PHE A 207 38.32 0.42 16.47
C PHE A 207 38.25 1.34 15.24
N VAL A 208 39.35 2.03 14.93
CA VAL A 208 39.48 2.89 13.75
C VAL A 208 39.54 2.03 12.49
N PRO A 209 38.52 2.08 11.60
CA PRO A 209 38.52 1.24 10.41
C PRO A 209 39.37 1.85 9.29
N ALA A 210 39.89 1.00 8.42
CA ALA A 210 40.45 1.44 7.14
C ALA A 210 39.32 1.96 6.24
N THR A 211 39.38 3.22 5.85
CA THR A 211 38.39 3.85 4.95
C THR A 211 39.01 4.40 3.66
N GLN A 212 40.31 4.20 3.45
CA GLN A 212 41.04 4.72 2.29
C GLN A 212 40.45 4.20 0.99
N GLY A 213 39.98 5.08 0.11
CA GLY A 213 39.33 4.71 -1.17
C GLY A 213 37.83 4.39 -1.08
N LEU A 214 37.22 4.46 0.10
CA LEU A 214 35.77 4.24 0.27
C LEU A 214 34.94 5.26 -0.52
N ALA A 215 35.36 6.53 -0.54
CA ALA A 215 34.69 7.60 -1.27
C ALA A 215 34.68 7.37 -2.79
N GLU A 216 35.74 6.78 -3.33
CA GLU A 216 35.95 6.52 -4.77
C GLU A 216 35.09 5.35 -5.28
N CYS A 217 34.54 4.55 -4.37
CA CYS A 217 33.66 3.43 -4.72
C CYS A 217 32.24 3.84 -5.10
N GLU A 218 31.85 5.10 -4.84
CA GLU A 218 30.53 5.58 -5.24
C GLU A 218 30.56 6.07 -6.71
N PHE A 219 29.74 5.46 -7.55
CA PHE A 219 29.59 5.89 -8.96
C PHE A 219 28.19 5.62 -9.50
N SER A 220 27.82 6.32 -10.57
CA SER A 220 26.60 6.14 -11.34
C SER A 220 26.86 5.24 -12.56
N TYR A 221 25.87 4.47 -12.98
CA TYR A 221 25.98 3.69 -14.24
C TYR A 221 26.02 4.55 -15.50
N LYS A 222 25.75 5.87 -15.37
CA LYS A 222 25.93 6.83 -16.45
C LYS A 222 27.38 7.30 -16.61
N ASP A 223 28.25 7.01 -15.65
CA ASP A 223 29.62 7.48 -15.66
C ASP A 223 30.48 6.63 -16.61
N ASP A 224 31.51 7.24 -17.20
CA ASP A 224 32.43 6.52 -18.08
C ASP A 224 33.20 5.41 -17.35
N GLY A 225 33.44 4.30 -18.05
CA GLY A 225 34.14 3.15 -17.48
C GLY A 225 33.36 2.35 -16.43
N CYS A 226 32.07 2.67 -16.18
CA CYS A 226 31.26 1.99 -15.17
C CYS A 226 31.20 0.46 -15.36
N LYS A 227 31.16 -0.03 -16.60
CA LYS A 227 31.10 -1.48 -16.91
C LYS A 227 32.30 -2.24 -16.34
N LYS A 228 33.50 -1.64 -16.38
CA LYS A 228 34.72 -2.24 -15.83
C LYS A 228 34.63 -2.29 -14.30
N LYS A 229 34.28 -1.16 -13.67
CA LYS A 229 34.12 -1.05 -12.21
C LYS A 229 33.06 -2.02 -11.66
N VAL A 230 31.92 -2.17 -12.36
CA VAL A 230 30.87 -3.13 -11.98
C VAL A 230 31.39 -4.56 -12.03
N ARG A 231 32.15 -4.93 -13.05
CA ARG A 231 32.74 -6.27 -13.19
C ARG A 231 33.75 -6.54 -12.08
N GLU A 232 34.63 -5.59 -11.79
CA GLU A 232 35.60 -5.67 -10.70
C GLU A 232 34.90 -5.88 -9.35
N MET A 233 33.92 -5.02 -9.03
CA MET A 233 33.13 -5.16 -7.81
C MET A 233 32.41 -6.50 -7.73
N ALA A 234 31.74 -6.93 -8.80
CA ALA A 234 31.05 -8.23 -8.83
C ALA A 234 32.02 -9.40 -8.58
N ASN A 235 33.22 -9.35 -9.14
CA ASN A 235 34.22 -10.40 -8.93
C ASN A 235 34.70 -10.48 -7.47
N THR A 236 34.78 -9.35 -6.76
CA THR A 236 35.20 -9.35 -5.33
C THR A 236 34.22 -10.07 -4.40
N TRP A 237 32.95 -10.22 -4.81
CA TRP A 237 31.96 -11.00 -4.06
C TRP A 237 32.27 -12.49 -4.02
N ASN A 238 33.15 -13.00 -4.87
CA ASN A 238 33.64 -14.38 -4.79
C ASN A 238 34.62 -14.58 -3.62
N GLN A 239 35.10 -13.50 -3.00
CA GLN A 239 36.11 -13.52 -1.94
C GLN A 239 35.65 -12.70 -0.73
N THR A 240 34.53 -13.09 -0.12
CA THR A 240 34.01 -12.42 1.08
C THR A 240 34.78 -12.82 2.33
N ARG A 241 35.12 -11.86 3.20
CA ARG A 241 35.61 -12.15 4.56
C ARG A 241 34.59 -11.73 5.61
N ARG A 242 34.40 -12.63 6.57
CA ARG A 242 33.54 -12.42 7.73
C ARG A 242 34.37 -12.48 9.00
N MET A 243 33.99 -11.68 9.97
CA MET A 243 34.52 -11.80 11.33
C MET A 243 33.47 -12.42 12.23
N LYS A 244 33.90 -13.35 13.07
CA LYS A 244 33.09 -13.91 14.14
C LYS A 244 33.25 -13.06 15.39
N ARG A 245 32.20 -13.06 16.19
CA ARG A 245 32.19 -12.37 17.48
C ARG A 245 33.22 -12.94 18.45
N LEU A 246 34.10 -12.06 18.91
CA LEU A 246 35.02 -12.29 20.03
C LEU A 246 34.80 -11.16 21.03
N VAL A 247 34.28 -11.49 22.21
CA VAL A 247 34.00 -10.50 23.27
C VAL A 247 35.09 -10.60 24.32
N VAL A 248 36.04 -9.67 24.30
CA VAL A 248 36.95 -9.39 25.44
C VAL A 248 37.26 -7.89 25.48
N GLY A 249 36.95 -7.24 26.60
CA GLY A 249 37.35 -5.85 26.89
C GLY A 249 36.31 -4.75 26.62
N PRO A 250 36.68 -3.47 26.85
CA PRO A 250 35.79 -2.31 26.67
C PRO A 250 35.31 -2.15 25.22
N MET A 251 34.07 -1.67 25.06
CA MET A 251 33.33 -1.67 23.79
C MET A 251 33.87 -0.69 22.74
N THR A 252 34.54 0.38 23.17
CA THR A 252 35.12 1.43 22.31
C THR A 252 36.51 1.77 22.80
N ILE A 253 37.45 1.97 21.89
CA ILE A 253 38.81 2.44 22.21
C ILE A 253 38.88 3.98 22.13
N PRO A 254 39.64 4.67 23.00
CA PRO A 254 39.75 6.13 22.97
C PRO A 254 40.16 6.69 21.61
N GLU A 255 41.03 5.99 20.89
CA GLU A 255 41.53 6.37 19.57
C GLU A 255 40.40 6.45 18.53
N TYR A 256 39.37 5.61 18.64
CA TYR A 256 38.21 5.69 17.75
C TYR A 256 37.39 6.96 18.02
N SER A 257 37.20 7.33 19.29
CA SER A 257 36.50 8.56 19.65
C SER A 257 37.25 9.79 19.15
N GLU A 258 38.57 9.82 19.34
CA GLU A 258 39.43 10.89 18.80
C GLU A 258 39.39 10.94 17.28
N TRP A 259 39.54 9.81 16.61
CA TRP A 259 39.46 9.72 15.15
C TRP A 259 38.13 10.24 14.62
N ARG A 260 37.02 9.90 15.29
CA ARG A 260 35.67 10.34 14.88
C ARG A 260 35.44 11.83 15.09
N VAL A 261 35.94 12.40 16.21
CA VAL A 261 35.82 13.84 16.50
C VAL A 261 36.72 14.67 15.60
N LYS A 262 37.98 14.24 15.44
CA LYS A 262 38.99 14.96 14.66
C LYS A 262 38.91 14.69 13.16
N ARG A 263 38.10 13.71 12.73
CA ARG A 263 37.89 13.34 11.30
C ARG A 263 39.23 13.07 10.57
N ILE A 264 40.17 12.43 11.26
CA ILE A 264 41.54 12.24 10.75
C ILE A 264 41.52 11.21 9.62
N ASN A 265 41.86 11.61 8.39
CA ASN A 265 41.95 10.74 7.21
C ASN A 265 40.66 9.92 6.96
N ASP A 266 39.49 10.44 7.35
CA ASP A 266 38.25 9.75 7.09
C ASP A 266 37.73 10.09 5.69
N ASN A 267 37.47 9.06 4.88
CA ASN A 267 36.98 9.27 3.51
C ASN A 267 35.44 9.33 3.45
N ILE A 268 34.80 9.81 4.53
CA ILE A 268 33.35 9.96 4.58
C ILE A 268 33.01 11.39 4.12
N PRO A 269 32.15 11.60 3.11
CA PRO A 269 31.99 12.91 2.46
C PRO A 269 31.70 14.04 3.46
N GLU A 270 32.36 15.18 3.47
CA GLU A 270 32.04 16.23 4.45
C GLU A 270 30.64 16.85 4.21
N PRO A 271 29.94 17.29 5.28
CA PRO A 271 28.83 18.22 5.11
C PRO A 271 29.32 19.51 4.46
N SER A 272 28.61 20.04 3.47
CA SER A 272 28.97 21.33 2.86
C SER A 272 28.97 22.46 3.90
N LEU A 273 30.11 23.14 4.09
CA LEU A 273 30.26 24.23 5.07
C LEU A 273 29.51 25.52 4.66
N GLU A 274 29.20 25.69 3.37
CA GLU A 274 28.59 26.91 2.80
C GLU A 274 27.13 27.16 3.23
N ASN A 275 26.45 26.19 3.85
CA ASN A 275 25.04 26.29 4.23
C ASN A 275 24.84 26.43 5.74
N SER A 276 25.53 27.38 6.38
CA SER A 276 25.22 27.85 7.73
C SER A 276 23.96 28.74 7.80
N GLN A 277 23.10 28.71 6.77
CA GLN A 277 21.73 29.23 6.83
C GLN A 277 20.90 28.38 7.80
N SER A 278 19.94 28.99 8.50
CA SER A 278 19.19 28.30 9.55
C SER A 278 18.52 27.04 8.99
N ILE A 279 18.58 25.96 9.76
CA ILE A 279 17.95 24.67 9.42
C ILE A 279 16.43 24.87 9.17
N GLU A 280 15.85 25.92 9.75
CA GLU A 280 14.46 26.36 9.63
C GLU A 280 14.10 26.86 8.21
N GLU A 281 15.03 27.49 7.49
CA GLU A 281 14.83 27.89 6.08
C GLU A 281 14.86 26.69 5.12
N HIS A 282 15.66 25.67 5.46
CA HIS A 282 15.76 24.42 4.71
C HIS A 282 14.57 23.47 4.91
N LEU A 283 13.82 23.65 6.02
CA LEU A 283 12.69 22.83 6.42
C LEU A 283 11.33 23.50 6.18
N ARG A 284 11.26 24.63 5.47
CA ARG A 284 9.97 25.17 4.96
C ARG A 284 9.22 24.03 4.26
N VAL A 285 8.22 23.51 4.97
CA VAL A 285 7.45 22.32 4.58
C VAL A 285 6.65 22.69 3.34
N VAL A 286 7.25 22.46 2.18
CA VAL A 286 6.47 22.09 1.01
C VAL A 286 5.85 20.74 1.39
N PRO A 287 4.51 20.61 1.46
CA PRO A 287 3.87 19.34 1.78
C PRO A 287 4.54 18.26 0.94
N THR A 288 5.09 17.24 1.58
CA THR A 288 5.79 16.23 0.81
C THR A 288 4.79 15.63 -0.19
N GLU A 289 5.20 15.36 -1.41
CA GLU A 289 4.27 14.78 -2.41
C GLU A 289 3.56 13.49 -1.89
N LEU A 290 4.15 12.82 -0.90
CA LEU A 290 3.55 11.71 -0.14
C LEU A 290 2.39 12.16 0.76
N GLU A 291 2.51 13.31 1.44
CA GLU A 291 1.43 13.98 2.16
C GLU A 291 0.31 14.40 1.21
N ILE A 292 0.65 14.91 0.02
CA ILE A 292 -0.33 15.25 -1.02
C ILE A 292 -1.07 13.99 -1.47
N ILE A 293 -0.36 12.89 -1.75
CA ILE A 293 -0.98 11.60 -2.10
C ILE A 293 -1.82 11.04 -0.96
N LYS A 294 -1.34 11.15 0.29
CA LYS A 294 -2.08 10.71 1.47
C LYS A 294 -3.40 11.48 1.61
N GLN A 295 -3.36 12.81 1.50
CA GLN A 295 -4.55 13.65 1.51
C GLN A 295 -5.50 13.35 0.34
N ASP A 296 -4.98 13.09 -0.85
CA ASP A 296 -5.79 12.69 -2.00
C ASP A 296 -6.45 11.31 -1.80
N PHE A 297 -5.74 10.38 -1.15
CA PHE A 297 -6.30 9.08 -0.79
C PHE A 297 -7.39 9.22 0.28
N GLU A 298 -7.14 9.98 1.34
CA GLU A 298 -8.11 10.27 2.40
C GLU A 298 -9.36 10.95 1.84
N ARG A 299 -9.20 11.94 0.94
CA ARG A 299 -10.31 12.62 0.26
C ARG A 299 -11.16 11.64 -0.55
N LYS A 300 -10.53 10.76 -1.31
CA LYS A 300 -11.24 9.72 -2.10
C LYS A 300 -11.93 8.68 -1.23
N SER A 301 -11.33 8.33 -0.10
CA SER A 301 -11.95 7.41 0.87
C SER A 301 -13.23 8.01 1.43
N ALA A 302 -13.17 9.29 1.87
CA ALA A 302 -14.35 10.00 2.37
C ALA A 302 -15.45 10.18 1.30
N GLU A 303 -15.06 10.40 0.04
CA GLU A 303 -16.02 10.49 -1.07
C GLU A 303 -16.74 9.15 -1.32
N LEU A 304 -16.01 8.04 -1.22
CA LEU A 304 -16.58 6.70 -1.33
C LEU A 304 -17.50 6.36 -0.16
N GLU A 305 -17.11 6.73 1.07
CA GLU A 305 -17.97 6.56 2.26
C GLU A 305 -19.31 7.30 2.10
N LYS A 306 -19.29 8.56 1.63
CA LYS A 306 -20.53 9.30 1.32
C LYS A 306 -21.38 8.64 0.25
N LYS A 307 -20.78 8.08 -0.80
CA LYS A 307 -21.51 7.34 -1.84
C LYS A 307 -22.13 6.06 -1.30
N ILE A 308 -21.45 5.37 -0.39
CA ILE A 308 -21.99 4.18 0.29
C ILE A 308 -23.21 4.58 1.14
N GLU A 309 -23.10 5.64 1.94
CA GLU A 309 -24.20 6.15 2.77
C GLU A 309 -25.42 6.54 1.92
N GLN A 310 -25.21 7.28 0.83
CA GLN A 310 -26.29 7.64 -0.11
C GLN A 310 -26.96 6.40 -0.73
N MET A 311 -26.18 5.41 -1.18
CA MET A 311 -26.76 4.17 -1.72
C MET A 311 -27.53 3.37 -0.66
N GLU A 312 -27.11 3.42 0.60
CA GLU A 312 -27.82 2.79 1.71
C GLU A 312 -29.16 3.50 1.98
N GLU A 313 -29.21 4.84 1.94
CA GLU A 313 -30.45 5.61 2.02
C GLU A 313 -31.40 5.31 0.86
N GLU A 314 -30.92 5.32 -0.38
CA GLU A 314 -31.71 4.98 -1.57
C GLU A 314 -32.28 3.56 -1.48
N LYS A 315 -31.48 2.60 -0.98
CA LYS A 315 -31.93 1.22 -0.76
C LYS A 315 -33.03 1.12 0.30
N VAL A 316 -32.97 1.91 1.37
CA VAL A 316 -34.05 1.98 2.37
C VAL A 316 -35.30 2.59 1.78
N GLY A 317 -35.18 3.67 1.00
CA GLY A 317 -36.30 4.28 0.28
C GLY A 317 -37.02 3.29 -0.64
N LEU A 318 -36.27 2.60 -1.50
CA LEU A 318 -36.83 1.58 -2.40
C LEU A 318 -37.50 0.42 -1.65
N ARG A 319 -37.00 0.03 -0.46
CA ARG A 319 -37.66 -0.98 0.37
C ARG A 319 -39.03 -0.51 0.85
N LEU A 320 -39.13 0.73 1.30
CA LEU A 320 -40.40 1.31 1.73
C LEU A 320 -41.40 1.37 0.56
N ASP A 321 -40.96 1.80 -0.63
CA ASP A 321 -41.80 1.86 -1.82
C ASP A 321 -42.33 0.47 -2.21
N VAL A 322 -41.48 -0.56 -2.13
CA VAL A 322 -41.90 -1.95 -2.37
C VAL A 322 -42.96 -2.40 -1.36
N ASP A 323 -42.82 -2.03 -0.08
CA ASP A 323 -43.80 -2.39 0.95
C ASP A 323 -45.13 -1.63 0.79
N VAL A 324 -45.08 -0.36 0.34
CA VAL A 324 -46.29 0.41 -0.03
C VAL A 324 -47.01 -0.25 -1.21
N GLN A 325 -46.28 -0.59 -2.28
CA GLN A 325 -46.87 -1.26 -3.45
C GLN A 325 -47.49 -2.62 -3.09
N LYS A 326 -46.86 -3.40 -2.19
CA LYS A 326 -47.46 -4.64 -1.69
C LYS A 326 -48.76 -4.39 -0.94
N LEU A 327 -48.82 -3.36 -0.09
CA LEU A 327 -50.02 -3.01 0.65
C LEU A 327 -51.17 -2.60 -0.29
N GLU A 328 -50.87 -1.82 -1.32
CA GLU A 328 -51.83 -1.44 -2.36
C GLU A 328 -52.34 -2.64 -3.15
N ALA A 329 -51.44 -3.53 -3.57
CA ALA A 329 -51.80 -4.76 -4.27
C ALA A 329 -52.71 -5.66 -3.42
N ASP A 330 -52.44 -5.77 -2.11
CA ASP A 330 -53.27 -6.52 -1.18
C ASP A 330 -54.66 -5.90 -0.99
N LYS A 331 -54.77 -4.55 -0.95
CA LYS A 331 -56.06 -3.85 -0.92
C LYS A 331 -56.86 -4.10 -2.20
N LEU A 332 -56.22 -3.99 -3.36
CA LEU A 332 -56.86 -4.26 -4.65
C LEU A 332 -57.34 -5.72 -4.74
N ARG A 333 -56.54 -6.69 -4.28
CA ARG A 333 -56.94 -8.10 -4.21
C ARG A 333 -58.17 -8.30 -3.34
N LYS A 334 -58.22 -7.69 -2.15
CA LYS A 334 -59.40 -7.77 -1.26
C LYS A 334 -60.64 -7.14 -1.90
N GLY A 335 -60.49 -5.98 -2.54
CA GLY A 335 -61.59 -5.32 -3.26
C GLY A 335 -62.12 -6.17 -4.42
N LYS A 336 -61.23 -6.78 -5.20
CA LYS A 336 -61.58 -7.69 -6.29
C LYS A 336 -62.38 -8.90 -5.78
N ASN A 337 -61.91 -9.57 -4.73
CA ASN A 337 -62.61 -10.72 -4.16
C ASN A 337 -64.02 -10.36 -3.69
N LYS A 338 -64.19 -9.20 -3.03
CA LYS A 338 -65.51 -8.72 -2.61
C LYS A 338 -66.45 -8.46 -3.80
N ALA A 339 -65.94 -7.83 -4.86
CA ALA A 339 -66.72 -7.59 -6.07
C ALA A 339 -67.12 -8.89 -6.78
N GLU A 340 -66.25 -9.91 -6.77
CA GLU A 340 -66.57 -11.26 -7.28
C GLU A 340 -67.68 -11.92 -6.46
N GLU A 341 -67.63 -11.85 -5.12
CA GLU A 341 -68.70 -12.35 -4.25
C GLU A 341 -70.05 -11.65 -4.50
N GLU A 342 -70.04 -10.32 -4.63
CA GLU A 342 -71.24 -9.53 -4.95
C GLU A 342 -71.82 -9.89 -6.34
N LEU A 343 -70.95 -10.12 -7.32
CA LEU A 343 -71.35 -10.55 -8.67
C LEU A 343 -72.00 -11.94 -8.65
N ASP A 344 -71.43 -12.90 -7.92
CA ASP A 344 -71.97 -14.25 -7.80
C ASP A 344 -73.31 -14.26 -7.05
N SER A 345 -73.46 -13.42 -6.03
CA SER A 345 -74.74 -13.18 -5.34
C SER A 345 -75.80 -12.65 -6.32
N LEU A 346 -75.48 -11.58 -7.04
CA LEU A 346 -76.38 -10.97 -8.02
C LEU A 346 -76.78 -11.95 -9.14
N LYS A 347 -75.83 -12.77 -9.60
CA LYS A 347 -76.08 -13.83 -10.60
C LYS A 347 -77.04 -14.89 -10.06
N THR A 348 -76.96 -15.21 -8.77
CA THR A 348 -77.87 -16.14 -8.09
C THR A 348 -79.27 -15.54 -7.97
N ASP A 349 -79.38 -14.28 -7.59
CA ASP A 349 -80.65 -13.56 -7.49
C ASP A 349 -81.32 -13.39 -8.85
N TYR A 350 -80.55 -13.07 -9.90
CA TYR A 350 -81.05 -13.02 -11.28
C TYR A 350 -81.60 -14.37 -11.74
N LYS A 351 -80.92 -15.48 -11.43
CA LYS A 351 -81.42 -16.83 -11.72
C LYS A 351 -82.73 -17.12 -11.00
N LYS A 352 -82.85 -16.75 -9.72
CA LYS A 352 -84.10 -16.90 -8.95
C LYS A 352 -85.23 -16.06 -9.54
N LEU A 353 -84.98 -14.78 -9.83
CA LEU A 353 -85.97 -13.88 -10.44
C LEU A 353 -86.45 -14.44 -11.79
N ARG A 354 -85.54 -14.92 -12.64
CA ARG A 354 -85.87 -15.53 -13.93
C ARG A 354 -86.73 -16.79 -13.76
N LEU A 355 -86.42 -17.64 -12.77
CA LEU A 355 -87.26 -18.80 -12.44
C LEU A 355 -88.65 -18.36 -11.96
N SER A 356 -88.74 -17.38 -11.05
CA SER A 356 -90.01 -16.84 -10.56
C SER A 356 -90.88 -16.24 -11.68
N ILE A 357 -90.31 -15.49 -12.63
CA ILE A 357 -91.02 -14.97 -13.81
C ILE A 357 -91.56 -16.10 -14.67
N ARG A 358 -90.80 -17.20 -14.81
CA ARG A 358 -91.23 -18.39 -15.55
C ARG A 358 -92.38 -19.11 -14.85
N THR A 359 -92.33 -19.24 -13.52
CA THR A 359 -93.36 -19.92 -12.71
C THR A 359 -94.64 -19.08 -12.59
N ALA A 360 -94.54 -17.76 -12.54
CA ALA A 360 -95.69 -16.84 -12.48
C ALA A 360 -96.41 -16.65 -13.84
N GLY A 361 -95.99 -17.36 -14.89
CA GLY A 361 -96.61 -17.28 -16.23
C GLY A 361 -96.34 -15.96 -16.99
N LEU A 362 -95.57 -15.04 -16.41
CA LEU A 362 -95.23 -13.73 -16.98
C LEU A 362 -94.08 -13.79 -18.01
N GLY A 363 -93.47 -14.96 -18.19
CA GLY A 363 -92.42 -15.21 -19.19
C GLY A 363 -92.93 -15.50 -20.61
N LYS A 364 -94.18 -15.13 -20.93
CA LYS A 364 -94.73 -15.28 -22.28
C LYS A 364 -94.14 -14.22 -23.21
N THR A 365 -93.62 -14.61 -24.36
CA THR A 365 -93.20 -13.64 -25.39
C THR A 365 -94.43 -12.92 -25.95
N SER A 366 -94.24 -11.72 -26.53
CA SER A 366 -95.33 -10.92 -27.10
C SER A 366 -96.18 -11.71 -28.12
N GLU A 367 -95.59 -12.69 -28.81
CA GLU A 367 -96.31 -13.62 -29.70
C GLU A 367 -97.22 -14.58 -28.94
N GLN A 368 -96.78 -15.14 -27.81
CA GLN A 368 -97.59 -16.02 -26.98
C GLN A 368 -98.78 -15.28 -26.36
N TRP A 369 -98.59 -14.01 -25.96
CA TRP A 369 -99.70 -13.15 -25.53
C TRP A 369 -100.69 -12.85 -26.67
N ARG A 370 -100.22 -12.69 -27.92
CA ARG A 370 -101.09 -12.47 -29.09
C ARG A 370 -101.88 -13.71 -29.48
N GLU A 371 -101.31 -14.91 -29.33
CA GLU A 371 -102.00 -16.18 -29.59
C GLU A 371 -103.11 -16.44 -28.57
N GLU A 372 -102.84 -16.19 -27.29
CA GLU A 372 -103.80 -16.40 -26.20
C GLU A 372 -104.97 -15.39 -26.24
N VAL A 373 -104.70 -14.13 -26.61
CA VAL A 373 -105.75 -13.12 -26.87
C VAL A 373 -106.59 -13.48 -28.10
N ARG A 374 -106.02 -14.17 -29.10
CA ARG A 374 -106.77 -14.71 -30.24
C ARG A 374 -107.64 -15.90 -29.86
N GLU A 375 -107.13 -16.83 -29.06
CA GLU A 375 -107.91 -17.97 -28.56
C GLU A 375 -109.06 -17.54 -27.65
N GLU A 376 -108.88 -16.54 -26.79
CA GLU A 376 -109.95 -15.97 -25.96
C GLU A 376 -110.99 -15.20 -26.79
N ARG A 377 -110.58 -14.45 -27.82
CA ARG A 377 -111.52 -13.81 -28.76
C ARG A 377 -112.37 -14.82 -29.55
N ASN A 378 -111.81 -15.99 -29.86
CA ASN A 378 -112.55 -17.04 -30.58
C ASN A 378 -113.53 -17.81 -29.66
N LYS A 379 -113.42 -17.68 -28.33
CA LYS A 379 -114.37 -18.27 -27.36
C LYS A 379 -115.54 -17.36 -27.01
N SER A 380 -115.49 -16.06 -27.33
CA SER A 380 -116.56 -15.11 -27.00
C SER A 380 -117.61 -14.92 -28.10
N ASP A 381 -117.48 -15.59 -29.24
CA ASP A 381 -118.37 -15.44 -30.41
C ASP A 381 -119.32 -16.64 -30.63
N TRP A 382 -119.85 -17.24 -29.55
CA TRP A 382 -120.98 -18.20 -29.61
C TRP A 382 -122.05 -17.92 -28.58
#